data_AF-A0AAE1H8C8-F1
#
_entry.id   AF-A0AAE1H8C8-F1
#
_cell.length_a   1.000
_cell.length_b   1.000
_cell.length_c   1.000
_cell.angle_alpha   90.00
_cell.angle_beta   90.00
_cell.angle_gamma   90.00
#
_symmetry.space_group_name_H-M   'P 1'
#
loop_
_entity.id
_entity.type
_entity.pdbx_description
1 polymer ?
#
loop_
_entity_poly.entity_id
_entity_poly.type
_entity_poly.pdbx_seq_one_letter_code
_entity_poly.pdbx_strand_id
1 'polypeptide(L)'
;MQLRVDGYAAAAKIVDMLGNDPGIGEQILRIYEKYEACTPAQKLTGEEAVGLIVHADLSKLATPRIREIAKKHNADIFPCYDIVLAAKNQCTPPSIAVTETCAEVPVQSLVDHNACRLVRQLELSNTSLFDNFEGSVELELEHKWDGKARAALTDTHTANCSVCGATASQMKYGHPQHLKVNVNNFKYGISVLHARIRFLEPILHLSYKLHLEKHRANKALYEEEKGKVQSKVKKLIGISVDVVKQGVGTTNSGNASRRFFENPSLASSATGVDVDIIERINEAVPYQDNLHFRLFYFLQYFWSEIMDVLDSIFFSSLQFIFPSHEEIDANM
;
A
#
# COMPACT_ATOMS: atom_id res chain seq x y z
N MET A 1 20.82 67.00 -1.28
CA MET A 1 22.31 67.05 -1.20
C MET A 1 22.86 66.14 -0.09
N GLN A 2 22.28 66.15 1.12
CA GLN A 2 22.70 65.30 2.25
C GLN A 2 22.74 63.78 1.92
N LEU A 3 21.73 63.23 1.24
CA LEU A 3 21.65 61.81 0.89
C LEU A 3 22.82 61.28 0.02
N ARG A 4 23.45 62.13 -0.81
CA ARG A 4 24.64 61.74 -1.59
C ARG A 4 25.90 61.72 -0.73
N VAL A 5 25.97 62.60 0.28
CA VAL A 5 27.07 62.66 1.25
C VAL A 5 27.02 61.43 2.17
N ASP A 6 25.82 60.95 2.49
CA ASP A 6 25.60 59.79 3.37
C ASP A 6 25.72 58.43 2.64
N GLY A 7 26.13 58.42 1.36
CA GLY A 7 26.36 57.20 0.58
C GLY A 7 25.12 56.60 -0.11
N TYR A 8 23.94 57.20 0.04
CA TYR A 8 22.68 56.72 -0.55
C TYR A 8 22.44 57.29 -1.96
N ALA A 9 23.36 56.98 -2.89
CA ALA A 9 23.34 57.53 -4.25
C ALA A 9 22.06 57.20 -5.03
N ALA A 10 21.51 56.00 -4.88
CA ALA A 10 20.27 55.58 -5.54
C ALA A 10 19.04 56.33 -5.01
N ALA A 11 18.94 56.49 -3.67
CA ALA A 11 17.84 57.23 -3.05
C ALA A 11 17.87 58.71 -3.43
N ALA A 12 19.05 59.33 -3.48
CA ALA A 12 19.20 60.71 -3.92
C ALA A 12 18.71 60.91 -5.37
N LYS A 13 18.97 59.94 -6.26
CA LYS A 13 18.53 59.98 -7.65
C LYS A 13 17.01 59.87 -7.78
N ILE A 14 16.37 59.04 -6.96
CA ILE A 14 14.90 58.93 -6.91
C ILE A 14 14.27 60.25 -6.44
N VAL A 15 14.83 60.88 -5.40
CA VAL A 15 14.36 62.19 -4.92
C VAL A 15 14.51 63.27 -5.98
N ASP A 16 15.64 63.30 -6.71
CA ASP A 16 15.82 64.20 -7.85
C ASP A 16 14.78 63.94 -8.96
N MET A 17 14.39 62.68 -9.22
CA MET A 17 13.37 62.34 -10.22
C MET A 17 11.96 62.76 -9.78
N LEU A 18 11.61 62.60 -8.49
CA LEU A 18 10.31 63.01 -7.93
C LEU A 18 10.11 64.53 -7.94
N GLY A 19 11.20 65.30 -7.81
CA GLY A 19 11.14 66.77 -7.88
C GLY A 19 10.85 67.33 -9.28
N ASN A 20 11.10 66.54 -10.34
CA ASN A 20 10.95 66.97 -11.73
C ASN A 20 9.59 66.61 -12.35
N ASP A 21 8.94 65.53 -11.89
CA ASP A 21 7.59 65.13 -12.33
C ASP A 21 6.87 64.36 -11.21
N PRO A 22 5.80 64.93 -10.60
CA PRO A 22 5.03 64.27 -9.55
C PRO A 22 4.38 62.95 -9.99
N GLY A 23 4.08 62.76 -11.28
CA GLY A 23 3.45 61.55 -11.81
C GLY A 23 4.35 60.31 -11.74
N ILE A 24 5.66 60.50 -11.63
CA ILE A 24 6.64 59.43 -11.40
C ILE A 24 6.44 58.81 -10.02
N GLY A 25 6.04 59.60 -9.02
CA GLY A 25 5.75 59.11 -7.67
C GLY A 25 4.60 58.11 -7.65
N GLU A 26 3.51 58.38 -8.36
CA GLU A 26 2.39 57.44 -8.49
C GLU A 26 2.76 56.17 -9.24
N GLN A 27 3.63 56.25 -10.25
CA GLN A 27 4.12 55.06 -10.96
C GLN A 27 5.01 54.19 -10.07
N ILE A 28 5.91 54.81 -9.29
CA ILE A 28 6.76 54.10 -8.34
C ILE A 28 5.90 53.42 -7.27
N LEU A 29 4.90 54.11 -6.71
CA LEU A 29 3.97 53.54 -5.74
C LEU A 29 3.19 52.36 -6.33
N ARG A 30 2.62 52.49 -7.53
CA ARG A 30 1.92 51.36 -8.20
C ARG A 30 2.82 50.15 -8.46
N ILE A 31 4.09 50.37 -8.81
CA ILE A 31 5.05 49.27 -9.00
C ILE A 31 5.41 48.63 -7.66
N TYR A 32 5.60 49.44 -6.62
CA TYR A 32 5.95 48.98 -5.28
C TYR A 32 4.79 48.21 -4.63
N GLU A 33 3.55 48.71 -4.73
CA GLU A 33 2.33 48.01 -4.28
C GLU A 33 2.14 46.68 -5.02
N LYS A 34 2.39 46.64 -6.33
CA LYS A 34 2.36 45.40 -7.11
C LYS A 34 3.47 44.42 -6.70
N TYR A 35 4.63 44.93 -6.28
CA TYR A 35 5.75 44.13 -5.79
C TYR A 35 5.50 43.60 -4.37
N GLU A 36 4.94 44.39 -3.46
CA GLU A 36 4.53 43.96 -2.11
C GLU A 36 3.35 42.98 -2.14
N ALA A 37 2.42 43.14 -3.08
CA ALA A 37 1.32 42.20 -3.28
C ALA A 37 1.78 40.82 -3.80
N CYS A 38 2.98 40.74 -4.40
CA CYS A 38 3.63 39.48 -4.71
C CYS A 38 4.45 39.01 -3.49
N THR A 39 3.88 38.13 -2.68
CA THR A 39 4.65 37.43 -1.65
C THR A 39 5.85 36.74 -2.30
N PRO A 40 7.09 37.00 -1.84
CA PRO A 40 8.26 36.36 -2.40
C PRO A 40 8.12 34.85 -2.23
N ALA A 41 8.33 34.11 -3.32
CA ALA A 41 8.22 32.66 -3.32
C ALA A 41 9.13 32.08 -2.21
N GLN A 42 8.51 31.47 -1.21
CA GLN A 42 9.25 30.85 -0.12
C GLN A 42 9.96 29.61 -0.64
N LYS A 43 11.23 29.49 -0.26
CA LYS A 43 12.05 28.34 -0.59
C LYS A 43 11.61 27.15 0.25
N LEU A 44 11.46 25.99 -0.39
CA LEU A 44 11.14 24.76 0.31
C LEU A 44 12.25 24.45 1.33
N THR A 45 11.82 24.02 2.51
CA THR A 45 12.69 23.44 3.52
C THR A 45 13.30 22.13 3.02
N GLY A 46 14.36 21.67 3.68
CA GLY A 46 14.95 20.36 3.37
C GLY A 46 13.94 19.22 3.51
N GLU A 47 13.07 19.29 4.53
CA GLU A 47 12.04 18.28 4.81
C GLU A 47 10.95 18.26 3.72
N GLU A 48 10.41 19.41 3.34
CA GLU A 48 9.42 19.52 2.25
C GLU A 48 10.01 19.05 0.91
N ALA A 49 11.27 19.40 0.63
CA ALA A 49 11.95 18.96 -0.58
C ALA A 49 12.19 17.45 -0.59
N VAL A 50 12.54 16.83 0.55
CA VAL A 50 12.63 15.37 0.68
C VAL A 50 11.26 14.73 0.46
N GLY A 51 10.20 15.28 1.05
CA GLY A 51 8.82 14.83 0.85
C GLY A 51 8.44 14.83 -0.62
N LEU A 52 8.66 15.95 -1.33
CA LEU A 52 8.41 16.04 -2.77
C LEU A 52 9.19 14.99 -3.56
N ILE A 53 10.48 14.80 -3.25
CA ILE A 53 11.33 13.83 -3.96
C ILE A 53 10.81 12.40 -3.79
N VAL A 54 10.38 12.04 -2.58
CA VAL A 54 9.86 10.70 -2.28
C VAL A 54 8.48 10.50 -2.89
N HIS A 55 7.56 11.46 -2.73
CA HIS A 55 6.18 11.33 -3.22
C HIS A 55 6.06 11.40 -4.74
N ALA A 56 6.99 12.07 -5.42
CA ALA A 56 7.02 12.18 -6.88
C ALA A 56 8.08 11.29 -7.54
N ASP A 57 8.68 10.35 -6.81
CA ASP A 57 9.71 9.42 -7.30
C ASP A 57 10.84 10.09 -8.08
N LEU A 58 11.31 11.26 -7.60
CA LEU A 58 12.35 12.03 -8.28
C LEU A 58 13.73 11.43 -8.06
N SER A 59 14.46 11.19 -9.16
CA SER A 59 15.86 10.78 -9.07
C SER A 59 16.77 11.91 -8.59
N LYS A 60 17.94 11.54 -8.02
CA LYS A 60 19.01 12.49 -7.66
C LYS A 60 19.45 13.39 -8.82
N LEU A 61 19.34 12.93 -10.06
CA LEU A 61 19.69 13.73 -11.25
C LEU A 61 18.56 14.65 -11.70
N ALA A 62 17.31 14.27 -11.44
CA ALA A 62 16.14 15.08 -11.79
C ALA A 62 16.04 16.34 -10.90
N THR A 63 16.32 16.22 -9.60
CA THR A 63 16.19 17.34 -8.65
C THR A 63 17.03 18.57 -9.02
N PRO A 64 18.34 18.46 -9.34
CA PRO A 64 19.13 19.61 -9.80
C PRO A 64 18.61 20.22 -11.10
N ARG A 65 18.15 19.40 -12.05
CA ARG A 65 17.60 19.88 -13.32
C ARG A 65 16.31 20.69 -13.13
N ILE A 66 15.41 20.20 -12.28
CA ILE A 66 14.17 20.91 -11.93
C ILE A 66 14.51 22.27 -11.28
N ARG A 67 15.47 22.28 -10.36
CA ARG A 67 15.96 23.52 -9.72
C ARG A 67 16.58 24.48 -10.72
N GLU A 68 17.40 24.01 -11.65
CA GLU A 68 18.02 24.85 -12.68
C GLU A 68 16.98 25.49 -13.60
N ILE A 69 15.98 24.72 -14.03
CA ILE A 69 14.87 25.23 -14.84
C ILE A 69 14.08 26.28 -14.04
N ALA A 70 13.72 25.99 -12.78
CA ALA A 70 13.03 26.94 -11.93
C ALA A 70 13.81 28.26 -11.80
N LYS A 71 15.13 28.18 -11.58
CA LYS A 71 16.01 29.36 -11.53
C LYS A 71 16.07 30.14 -12.84
N LYS A 72 16.10 29.47 -13.99
CA LYS A 72 16.03 30.12 -15.32
C LYS A 72 14.73 30.90 -15.51
N HIS A 73 13.66 30.47 -14.85
CA HIS A 73 12.36 31.15 -14.84
C HIS A 73 12.17 32.07 -13.61
N ASN A 74 13.27 32.55 -13.00
CA ASN A 74 13.27 33.46 -11.84
C ASN A 74 12.54 32.93 -10.60
N ALA A 75 12.48 31.60 -10.42
CA ALA A 75 11.90 30.95 -9.25
C ALA A 75 12.98 30.17 -8.47
N ASP A 76 13.42 30.68 -7.31
CA ASP A 76 14.34 29.96 -6.39
C ASP A 76 13.57 29.19 -5.29
N ILE A 77 12.64 28.34 -5.72
CA ILE A 77 11.77 27.57 -4.81
C ILE A 77 12.50 26.35 -4.24
N PHE A 78 13.37 25.71 -5.04
CA PHE A 78 13.98 24.43 -4.65
C PHE A 78 15.33 24.61 -3.94
N PRO A 79 15.55 23.97 -2.77
CA PRO A 79 16.84 24.00 -2.09
C PRO A 79 17.93 23.28 -2.90
N CYS A 80 19.20 23.57 -2.59
CA CYS A 80 20.29 22.78 -3.15
C CYS A 80 20.25 21.35 -2.63
N TYR A 81 20.86 20.43 -3.38
CA TYR A 81 20.83 19.01 -3.02
C TYR A 81 21.54 18.72 -1.69
N ASP A 82 22.49 19.55 -1.26
CA ASP A 82 23.17 19.38 0.03
C ASP A 82 22.22 19.57 1.22
N ILE A 83 21.28 20.52 1.12
CA ILE A 83 20.22 20.72 2.13
C ILE A 83 19.28 19.51 2.15
N VAL A 84 18.92 18.98 0.98
CA VAL A 84 18.12 17.76 0.86
C VAL A 84 18.86 16.56 1.48
N LEU A 85 20.16 16.43 1.21
CA LEU A 85 20.98 15.35 1.75
C LEU A 85 21.08 15.43 3.27
N ALA A 86 21.29 16.62 3.82
CA ALA A 86 21.29 16.85 5.27
C ALA A 86 19.95 16.42 5.91
N ALA A 87 18.82 16.78 5.29
CA ALA A 87 17.49 16.36 5.74
C ALA A 87 17.28 14.84 5.63
N LYS A 88 17.76 14.19 4.56
CA LYS A 88 17.74 12.71 4.44
C LYS A 88 18.55 12.04 5.54
N ASN A 89 19.73 12.57 5.86
CA ASN A 89 20.58 12.03 6.92
C ASN A 89 19.91 12.15 8.29
N GLN A 90 19.19 13.24 8.56
CA GLN A 90 18.41 13.40 9.79
C GLN A 90 17.26 12.38 9.89
N CYS A 91 16.75 11.87 8.78
CA CYS A 91 15.72 10.82 8.76
C CYS A 91 16.29 9.42 8.94
N THR A 92 17.62 9.24 8.89
CA THR A 92 18.28 7.92 8.90
C THR A 92 18.76 7.58 10.31
N PRO A 93 18.45 6.40 10.87
CA PRO A 93 18.96 6.01 12.19
C PRO A 93 20.49 5.81 12.16
N PRO A 94 21.20 6.09 13.27
CA PRO A 94 22.67 6.14 13.29
C PRO A 94 23.38 4.77 13.23
N SER A 95 22.70 3.68 13.57
CA SER A 95 23.32 2.36 13.80
C SER A 95 23.01 1.32 12.71
N ILE A 96 23.04 1.71 11.43
CA ILE A 96 22.78 0.78 10.31
C ILE A 96 24.08 0.08 9.91
N ALA A 97 24.07 -1.25 9.91
CA ALA A 97 25.14 -2.06 9.34
C ALA A 97 24.69 -2.59 7.97
N VAL A 98 25.49 -2.30 6.93
CA VAL A 98 25.23 -2.75 5.56
C VAL A 98 26.40 -3.58 5.07
N THR A 99 26.10 -4.78 4.60
CA THR A 99 27.03 -5.68 3.91
C THR A 99 26.54 -5.92 2.49
N GLU A 100 27.30 -6.69 1.71
CA GLU A 100 26.89 -7.08 0.34
C GLU A 100 25.62 -7.95 0.32
N THR A 101 25.31 -8.64 1.41
CA THR A 101 24.22 -9.64 1.47
C THR A 101 23.09 -9.27 2.42
N CYS A 102 23.32 -8.35 3.37
CA CYS A 102 22.31 -7.93 4.32
C CYS A 102 22.45 -6.46 4.71
N ALA A 103 21.34 -5.88 5.17
CA ALA A 103 21.32 -4.62 5.89
C ALA A 103 20.53 -4.84 7.18
N GLU A 104 21.09 -4.45 8.31
CA GLU A 104 20.49 -4.62 9.62
C GLU A 104 20.55 -3.32 10.42
N VAL A 105 19.54 -3.12 11.27
CA VAL A 105 19.45 -1.99 12.18
C VAL A 105 18.95 -2.52 13.53
N PRO A 106 19.59 -2.14 14.65
CA PRO A 106 19.09 -2.50 15.97
C PRO A 106 17.68 -1.96 16.18
N VAL A 107 16.75 -2.83 16.60
CA VAL A 107 15.34 -2.47 16.80
C VAL A 107 15.20 -1.29 17.76
N GLN A 108 15.95 -1.28 18.86
CA GLN A 108 15.92 -0.17 19.83
C GLN A 108 16.33 1.16 19.18
N SER A 109 17.45 1.17 18.44
CA SER A 109 17.91 2.38 17.73
C SER A 109 16.89 2.88 16.69
N LEU A 110 16.18 1.96 16.03
CA LEU A 110 15.12 2.32 15.09
C LEU A 110 13.90 2.90 15.80
N VAL A 111 13.47 2.28 16.90
CA VAL A 111 12.31 2.71 17.69
C VAL A 111 12.55 4.09 18.30
N ASP A 112 13.69 4.29 18.96
CA ASP A 112 14.06 5.57 19.58
C ASP A 112 14.08 6.69 18.53
N HIS A 113 14.71 6.43 17.38
CA HIS A 113 14.80 7.38 16.28
C HIS A 113 13.42 7.77 15.72
N ASN A 114 12.51 6.81 15.55
CA ASN A 114 11.15 7.11 15.09
C ASN A 114 10.31 7.82 16.17
N ALA A 115 10.44 7.44 17.44
CA ALA A 115 9.75 8.09 18.54
C ALA A 115 10.13 9.57 18.64
N CYS A 116 11.42 9.91 18.60
CA CYS A 116 11.89 11.29 18.57
C CYS A 116 11.31 12.09 17.39
N ARG A 117 11.23 11.48 16.20
CA ARG A 117 10.67 12.13 15.01
C ARG A 117 9.17 12.38 15.12
N LEU A 118 8.42 11.42 15.68
CA LEU A 118 6.99 11.56 15.90
C LEU A 118 6.69 12.66 16.93
N VAL A 119 7.41 12.69 18.06
CA VAL A 119 7.25 13.73 19.08
C VAL A 119 7.49 15.11 18.49
N ARG A 120 8.61 15.31 17.77
CA ARG A 120 8.90 16.58 17.09
C ARG A 120 7.79 16.99 16.11
N GLN A 121 7.21 16.04 15.38
CA GLN A 121 6.10 16.34 14.47
C GLN A 121 4.82 16.76 15.21
N LEU A 122 4.54 16.14 16.37
CA LEU A 122 3.37 16.45 17.20
C LEU A 122 3.51 17.77 17.98
N GLU A 123 4.73 18.13 18.36
CA GLU A 123 5.08 19.45 18.92
C GLU A 123 4.87 20.56 17.88
N LEU A 124 5.32 20.33 16.64
CA LEU A 124 5.14 21.27 15.53
C LEU A 124 3.66 21.47 15.13
N SER A 125 2.78 20.51 15.43
CA SER A 125 1.34 20.64 15.17
C SER A 125 0.58 21.43 16.25
N ASN A 126 1.26 22.17 17.13
CA ASN A 126 0.67 22.97 18.22
C ASN A 126 -0.26 22.16 19.13
N THR A 127 0.07 20.90 19.35
CA THR A 127 -0.65 20.06 20.31
C THR A 127 0.06 20.23 21.65
N SER A 128 -0.59 20.88 22.61
CA SER A 128 -0.11 21.13 23.99
C SER A 128 0.13 19.85 24.83
N LEU A 129 0.32 18.70 24.17
CA LEU A 129 0.49 17.38 24.74
C LEU A 129 1.88 17.17 25.34
N PHE A 130 2.90 17.92 24.89
CA PHE A 130 4.30 17.64 25.21
C PHE A 130 5.06 18.79 25.87
N ASP A 131 4.45 19.96 26.08
CA ASP A 131 5.12 21.14 26.66
C ASP A 131 5.69 20.89 28.09
N ASN A 132 5.37 19.76 28.72
CA ASN A 132 5.91 19.33 30.02
C ASN A 132 6.17 17.80 30.13
N PHE A 133 6.46 17.10 29.03
CA PHE A 133 6.64 15.63 29.08
C PHE A 133 8.04 15.22 29.57
N GLU A 134 8.23 15.14 30.89
CA GLU A 134 9.32 14.38 31.54
C GLU A 134 8.86 12.93 31.81
N GLY A 135 8.60 12.16 30.75
CA GLY A 135 8.10 10.79 30.86
C GLY A 135 8.86 9.80 29.99
N SER A 136 8.75 8.51 30.31
CA SER A 136 9.13 7.42 29.42
C SER A 136 7.95 7.02 28.54
N VAL A 137 8.17 6.87 27.23
CA VAL A 137 7.17 6.27 26.33
C VAL A 137 7.37 4.76 26.33
N GLU A 138 6.37 4.03 26.82
CA GLU A 138 6.32 2.57 26.66
C GLU A 138 5.66 2.26 25.31
N LEU A 139 6.33 1.44 24.50
CA LEU A 139 5.86 1.06 23.17
C LEU A 139 5.62 -0.45 23.12
N GLU A 140 4.39 -0.83 22.76
CA GLU A 140 4.03 -2.23 22.49
C GLU A 140 4.18 -2.51 20.98
N LEU A 141 4.98 -3.53 20.66
CA LEU A 141 5.27 -3.90 19.27
C LEU A 141 4.48 -5.15 18.85
N GLU A 142 3.42 -4.94 18.09
CA GLU A 142 2.66 -6.02 17.44
C GLU A 142 3.20 -6.31 16.03
N HIS A 143 3.48 -7.57 15.73
CA HIS A 143 4.09 -7.98 14.46
C HIS A 143 3.18 -8.88 13.65
N LYS A 144 3.12 -8.64 12.34
CA LYS A 144 2.35 -9.47 11.38
C LYS A 144 3.27 -10.54 10.79
N TRP A 145 2.93 -11.80 11.04
CA TRP A 145 3.66 -12.95 10.50
C TRP A 145 2.92 -13.57 9.32
N ASP A 146 3.67 -14.07 8.35
CA ASP A 146 3.11 -14.91 7.29
C ASP A 146 2.57 -16.24 7.85
N GLY A 147 1.81 -16.98 7.02
CA GLY A 147 1.16 -18.22 7.46
C GLY A 147 2.15 -19.32 7.88
N LYS A 148 3.35 -19.37 7.28
CA LYS A 148 4.36 -20.40 7.60
C LYS A 148 5.10 -20.05 8.88
N ALA A 149 5.54 -18.81 9.03
CA ALA A 149 6.17 -18.31 10.24
C ALA A 149 5.20 -18.40 11.42
N ARG A 150 3.93 -18.06 11.21
CA ARG A 150 2.91 -18.23 12.24
C ARG A 150 2.72 -19.69 12.63
N ALA A 151 2.62 -20.59 11.65
CA ALA A 151 2.49 -22.01 11.93
C ALA A 151 3.66 -22.55 12.77
N ALA A 152 4.89 -22.08 12.51
CA ALA A 152 6.05 -22.39 13.34
C ALA A 152 5.97 -21.77 14.74
N LEU A 153 5.51 -20.52 14.88
CA LEU A 153 5.34 -19.84 16.17
C LEU A 153 4.21 -20.39 17.04
N THR A 154 3.23 -21.06 16.42
CA THR A 154 2.08 -21.67 17.11
C THR A 154 2.18 -23.19 17.22
N ASP A 155 3.29 -23.79 16.79
CA ASP A 155 3.47 -25.25 16.69
C ASP A 155 2.31 -25.96 15.99
N THR A 156 1.76 -25.35 14.95
CA THR A 156 0.67 -25.93 14.15
C THR A 156 1.15 -26.34 12.77
N HIS A 157 0.50 -27.34 12.18
CA HIS A 157 0.74 -27.68 10.78
C HIS A 157 0.31 -26.52 9.85
N THR A 158 1.07 -26.25 8.78
CA THR A 158 0.83 -25.11 7.87
C THR A 158 -0.50 -25.17 7.11
N ALA A 159 -1.11 -26.36 7.01
CA ALA A 159 -2.43 -26.55 6.42
C ALA A 159 -3.61 -26.42 7.42
N ASN A 160 -3.30 -26.23 8.71
CA ASN A 160 -4.31 -26.10 9.76
C ASN A 160 -4.43 -24.64 10.18
N CYS A 161 -5.58 -24.27 10.72
CA CYS A 161 -5.76 -22.95 11.32
C CYS A 161 -4.84 -22.80 12.54
N SER A 162 -3.96 -21.79 12.55
CA SER A 162 -3.04 -21.51 13.67
C SER A 162 -3.75 -21.02 14.94
N VAL A 163 -5.05 -20.69 14.85
CA VAL A 163 -5.83 -20.12 15.95
C VAL A 163 -6.68 -21.19 16.65
N CYS A 164 -7.36 -22.05 15.89
CA CYS A 164 -8.26 -23.08 16.44
C CYS A 164 -7.84 -24.53 16.10
N GLY A 165 -6.76 -24.73 15.34
CA GLY A 165 -6.26 -26.05 14.96
C GLY A 165 -7.06 -26.75 13.86
N ALA A 166 -8.14 -26.14 13.36
CA ALA A 166 -9.03 -26.74 12.38
C ALA A 166 -8.29 -27.17 11.11
N THR A 167 -8.58 -28.37 10.61
CA THR A 167 -8.10 -28.83 9.30
C THR A 167 -8.97 -28.28 8.18
N ALA A 168 -8.46 -28.31 6.94
CA ALA A 168 -9.24 -27.93 5.76
C ALA A 168 -10.55 -28.74 5.61
N SER A 169 -10.54 -30.02 6.01
CA SER A 169 -11.75 -30.86 5.97
C SER A 169 -12.81 -30.42 6.98
N GLN A 170 -12.38 -29.99 8.17
CA GLN A 170 -13.29 -29.50 9.20
C GLN A 170 -13.88 -28.13 8.86
N MET A 171 -13.12 -27.29 8.14
CA MET A 171 -13.56 -25.94 7.74
C MET A 171 -14.43 -25.91 6.48
N LYS A 172 -14.71 -27.07 5.87
CA LYS A 172 -15.43 -27.15 4.59
C LYS A 172 -16.81 -26.47 4.62
N TYR A 173 -17.50 -26.54 5.76
CA TYR A 173 -18.85 -25.98 5.96
C TYR A 173 -18.86 -24.88 7.03
N GLY A 174 -17.72 -24.23 7.24
CA GLY A 174 -17.55 -23.17 8.23
C GLY A 174 -16.77 -23.58 9.48
N HIS A 175 -16.68 -22.65 10.44
CA HIS A 175 -15.87 -22.84 11.63
C HIS A 175 -16.44 -23.96 12.52
N PRO A 176 -15.64 -24.98 12.89
CA PRO A 176 -16.12 -26.06 13.73
C PRO A 176 -16.42 -25.54 15.14
N GLN A 177 -17.69 -25.56 15.55
CA GLN A 177 -18.12 -25.02 16.86
C GLN A 177 -17.47 -25.73 18.05
N HIS A 178 -17.01 -26.97 17.86
CA HIS A 178 -16.34 -27.75 18.90
C HIS A 178 -14.87 -27.37 19.13
N LEU A 179 -14.25 -26.62 18.21
CA LEU A 179 -12.85 -26.22 18.35
C LEU A 179 -12.74 -24.92 19.15
N LYS A 180 -11.93 -24.95 20.21
CA LYS A 180 -11.64 -23.78 21.02
C LYS A 180 -10.56 -22.93 20.35
N VAL A 181 -10.82 -21.62 20.31
CA VAL A 181 -9.90 -20.61 19.82
C VAL A 181 -8.83 -20.32 20.87
N ASN A 182 -7.56 -20.34 20.46
CA ASN A 182 -6.45 -19.86 21.28
C ASN A 182 -6.23 -18.36 21.07
N VAL A 183 -6.76 -17.56 21.99
CA VAL A 183 -6.73 -16.08 21.95
C VAL A 183 -5.29 -15.54 21.98
N ASN A 184 -4.34 -16.25 22.60
CA ASN A 184 -2.93 -15.83 22.64
C ASN A 184 -2.29 -15.81 21.24
N ASN A 185 -2.87 -16.53 20.27
CA ASN A 185 -2.37 -16.55 18.90
C ASN A 185 -2.86 -15.35 18.07
N PHE A 186 -3.77 -14.52 18.60
CA PHE A 186 -4.24 -13.31 17.91
C PHE A 186 -3.12 -12.29 17.69
N LYS A 187 -2.12 -12.23 18.58
CA LYS A 187 -0.95 -11.36 18.47
C LYS A 187 -0.12 -11.53 17.19
N TYR A 188 -0.30 -12.64 16.48
CA TYR A 188 0.38 -12.91 15.20
C TYR A 188 -0.38 -12.36 13.98
N GLY A 189 -1.56 -11.77 14.19
CA GLY A 189 -2.40 -11.09 13.18
C GLY A 189 -2.91 -12.00 12.07
N ILE A 190 -3.35 -11.45 10.94
CA ILE A 190 -3.58 -12.14 9.65
C ILE A 190 -2.82 -11.41 8.55
N SER A 191 -2.08 -12.14 7.71
CA SER A 191 -1.40 -11.54 6.57
C SER A 191 -2.39 -11.32 5.41
N VAL A 192 -2.83 -10.08 5.22
CA VAL A 192 -3.71 -9.65 4.12
C VAL A 192 -3.13 -10.04 2.76
N LEU A 193 -1.81 -9.88 2.59
CA LEU A 193 -1.11 -10.29 1.38
C LEU A 193 -1.29 -11.79 1.10
N HIS A 194 -1.06 -12.64 2.10
CA HIS A 194 -1.21 -14.08 1.94
C HIS A 194 -2.67 -14.50 1.77
N ALA A 195 -3.61 -13.84 2.43
CA ALA A 195 -5.04 -14.07 2.20
C ALA A 195 -5.37 -13.84 0.72
N ARG A 196 -4.94 -12.74 0.13
CA ARG A 196 -5.20 -12.43 -1.29
C ARG A 196 -4.56 -13.42 -2.26
N ILE A 197 -3.31 -13.83 -1.99
CA ILE A 197 -2.65 -14.89 -2.77
C ILE A 197 -3.42 -16.22 -2.67
N ARG A 198 -3.91 -16.55 -1.46
CA ARG A 198 -4.68 -17.77 -1.21
C ARG A 198 -6.10 -17.74 -1.77
N PHE A 199 -6.67 -16.58 -2.09
CA PHE A 199 -7.93 -16.48 -2.84
C PHE A 199 -7.74 -16.61 -4.35
N LEU A 200 -6.57 -16.26 -4.89
CA LEU A 200 -6.27 -16.47 -6.31
C LEU A 200 -6.29 -17.96 -6.69
N GLU A 201 -5.72 -18.82 -5.84
CA GLU A 201 -5.63 -20.27 -6.09
C GLU A 201 -7.02 -20.94 -6.28
N PRO A 202 -8.00 -20.78 -5.38
CA PRO A 202 -9.35 -21.32 -5.55
C PRO A 202 -10.09 -20.78 -6.78
N ILE A 203 -9.94 -19.50 -7.12
CA ILE A 203 -10.58 -18.92 -8.33
C ILE A 203 -10.06 -19.62 -9.58
N LEU A 204 -8.75 -19.82 -9.66
CA LEU A 204 -8.12 -20.56 -10.76
C LEU A 204 -8.59 -22.02 -10.78
N HIS A 205 -8.60 -22.70 -9.63
CA HIS A 205 -9.08 -24.08 -9.54
C HIS A 205 -10.57 -24.23 -9.90
N LEU A 206 -11.40 -23.25 -9.57
CA LEU A 206 -12.80 -23.18 -9.98
C LEU A 206 -12.88 -23.03 -11.50
N SER A 207 -12.16 -22.06 -12.06
CA SER A 207 -12.08 -21.78 -13.49
C SER A 207 -11.73 -23.02 -14.31
N TYR A 208 -10.73 -23.81 -13.86
CA TYR A 208 -10.33 -25.04 -14.54
C TYR A 208 -11.43 -26.13 -14.54
N LYS A 209 -12.37 -26.05 -13.61
CA LYS A 209 -13.46 -27.03 -13.42
C LYS A 209 -14.79 -26.59 -14.02
N LEU A 210 -14.99 -25.29 -14.29
CA LEU A 210 -16.26 -24.74 -14.79
C LEU A 210 -16.78 -25.45 -16.04
N HIS A 211 -15.88 -25.92 -16.91
CA HIS A 211 -16.23 -26.56 -18.18
C HIS A 211 -16.03 -28.09 -18.17
N LEU A 212 -15.75 -28.68 -17.01
CA LEU A 212 -15.54 -30.13 -16.88
C LEU A 212 -16.81 -30.81 -16.34
N GLU A 213 -17.35 -31.76 -17.10
CA GLU A 213 -18.45 -32.62 -16.63
C GLU A 213 -17.99 -33.57 -15.51
N LYS A 214 -18.81 -33.69 -14.45
CA LYS A 214 -18.55 -34.44 -13.19
C LYS A 214 -18.02 -35.86 -13.40
N HIS A 215 -18.46 -36.54 -14.45
CA HIS A 215 -18.15 -37.95 -14.71
C HIS A 215 -17.00 -38.18 -15.69
N ARG A 216 -16.39 -37.12 -16.25
CA ARG A 216 -15.37 -37.22 -17.31
C ARG A 216 -14.06 -36.49 -17.02
N ALA A 217 -13.92 -35.81 -15.88
CA ALA A 217 -12.70 -35.10 -15.52
C ALA A 217 -11.53 -36.08 -15.26
N ASN A 218 -10.90 -36.56 -16.32
CA ASN A 218 -9.60 -37.20 -16.26
C ASN A 218 -8.51 -36.11 -16.22
N LYS A 219 -7.38 -36.42 -15.57
CA LYS A 219 -6.25 -35.51 -15.35
C LYS A 219 -5.81 -34.76 -16.63
N ALA A 220 -5.90 -35.41 -17.79
CA ALA A 220 -5.55 -34.79 -19.08
C ALA A 220 -6.44 -33.59 -19.44
N LEU A 221 -7.77 -33.70 -19.26
CA LEU A 221 -8.69 -32.62 -19.56
C LEU A 221 -8.52 -31.44 -18.59
N TYR A 222 -8.23 -31.75 -17.32
CA TYR A 222 -7.93 -30.72 -16.33
C TYR A 222 -6.66 -29.92 -16.70
N GLU A 223 -5.58 -30.60 -17.10
CA GLU A 223 -4.36 -29.91 -17.54
C GLU A 223 -4.56 -29.11 -18.83
N GLU A 224 -5.41 -29.59 -19.74
CA GLU A 224 -5.79 -28.86 -20.95
C GLU A 224 -6.54 -27.56 -20.62
N GLU A 225 -7.58 -27.63 -19.77
CA GLU A 225 -8.34 -26.46 -19.33
C GLU A 225 -7.48 -25.49 -18.52
N LYS A 226 -6.62 -26.01 -17.64
CA LYS A 226 -5.61 -25.21 -16.92
C LYS A 226 -4.73 -24.44 -17.91
N GLY A 227 -4.21 -25.08 -18.95
CA GLY A 227 -3.42 -24.43 -19.98
C GLY A 227 -4.17 -23.34 -20.75
N LYS A 228 -5.46 -23.56 -21.07
CA LYS A 228 -6.33 -22.56 -21.71
C LYS A 228 -6.54 -21.34 -20.84
N VAL A 229 -6.89 -21.53 -19.56
CA VAL A 229 -7.11 -20.44 -18.60
C VAL A 229 -5.82 -19.66 -18.35
N GLN A 230 -4.69 -20.34 -18.13
CA GLN A 230 -3.38 -19.68 -17.99
C GLN A 230 -3.02 -18.81 -19.19
N SER A 231 -3.29 -19.31 -20.41
CA SER A 231 -3.06 -18.57 -21.65
C SER A 231 -3.97 -17.34 -21.78
N LYS A 232 -5.26 -17.48 -21.43
CA LYS A 232 -6.21 -16.35 -21.40
C LYS A 232 -5.80 -15.29 -20.38
N VAL A 233 -5.44 -15.69 -19.16
CA VAL A 233 -4.94 -14.78 -18.11
C VAL A 233 -3.69 -14.04 -18.58
N LYS A 234 -2.74 -14.74 -19.20
CA LYS A 234 -1.53 -14.09 -19.76
C LYS A 234 -1.86 -13.12 -20.89
N LYS A 235 -2.80 -13.45 -21.77
CA LYS A 235 -3.20 -12.61 -22.90
C LYS A 235 -3.97 -11.36 -22.47
N LEU A 236 -4.93 -11.50 -21.56
CA LEU A 236 -5.83 -10.41 -21.15
C LEU A 236 -5.26 -9.55 -20.02
N ILE A 237 -4.59 -10.17 -19.05
CA ILE A 237 -4.10 -9.49 -17.83
C ILE A 237 -2.59 -9.25 -17.90
N GLY A 238 -1.84 -10.04 -18.68
CA GLY A 238 -0.39 -9.87 -18.83
C GLY A 238 0.42 -10.45 -17.67
N ILE A 239 -0.11 -11.47 -16.99
CA ILE A 239 0.57 -12.18 -15.88
C ILE A 239 0.61 -13.69 -16.12
N SER A 240 1.59 -14.37 -15.54
CA SER A 240 1.62 -15.84 -15.48
C SER A 240 1.14 -16.31 -14.12
N VAL A 241 0.28 -17.33 -14.08
CA VAL A 241 -0.37 -17.85 -12.87
C VAL A 241 -0.26 -19.37 -12.82
N ASP A 242 -0.19 -19.93 -11.61
CA ASP A 242 -0.21 -21.36 -11.33
C ASP A 242 0.86 -22.22 -12.08
N VAL A 243 2.05 -21.63 -12.25
CA VAL A 243 3.25 -22.30 -12.78
C VAL A 243 4.25 -22.49 -11.64
N VAL A 244 4.73 -23.73 -11.45
CA VAL A 244 5.76 -24.03 -10.44
C VAL A 244 7.12 -23.57 -10.96
N LYS A 245 7.82 -22.76 -10.16
CA LYS A 245 9.22 -22.38 -10.33
C LYS A 245 10.06 -23.15 -9.33
N GLN A 246 10.94 -24.02 -9.83
CA GLN A 246 11.85 -24.80 -8.99
C GLN A 246 12.63 -23.87 -8.04
N GLY A 247 12.60 -24.19 -6.74
CA GLY A 247 13.28 -23.42 -5.69
C GLY A 247 12.64 -22.09 -5.24
N VAL A 248 11.64 -21.56 -5.97
CA VAL A 248 11.05 -20.23 -5.69
C VAL A 248 9.56 -20.29 -5.33
N GLY A 249 8.89 -21.42 -5.61
CA GLY A 249 7.48 -21.62 -5.32
C GLY A 249 6.62 -21.56 -6.59
N THR A 250 5.49 -20.86 -6.56
CA THR A 250 4.59 -20.73 -7.72
C THR A 250 4.60 -19.31 -8.27
N THR A 251 4.12 -19.12 -9.49
CA THR A 251 3.94 -17.78 -10.06
C THR A 251 2.83 -16.95 -9.40
N ASN A 252 2.07 -17.53 -8.46
CA ASN A 252 1.03 -16.86 -7.69
C ASN A 252 1.65 -15.97 -6.60
N SER A 253 2.39 -14.96 -7.03
CA SER A 253 3.03 -13.97 -6.16
C SER A 253 2.07 -12.86 -5.76
N GLY A 254 2.47 -12.04 -4.78
CA GLY A 254 1.72 -10.83 -4.40
C GLY A 254 1.46 -9.90 -5.60
N ASN A 255 2.42 -9.76 -6.51
CA ASN A 255 2.28 -8.96 -7.73
C ASN A 255 1.29 -9.57 -8.71
N ALA A 256 1.30 -10.90 -8.87
CA ALA A 256 0.32 -11.59 -9.72
C ALA A 256 -1.10 -11.42 -9.18
N SER A 257 -1.29 -11.63 -7.87
CA SER A 257 -2.56 -11.41 -7.19
C SER A 257 -3.04 -9.95 -7.33
N ARG A 258 -2.16 -8.97 -7.09
CA ARG A 258 -2.49 -7.54 -7.25
C ARG A 258 -3.02 -7.23 -8.64
N ARG A 259 -2.31 -7.65 -9.69
CA ARG A 259 -2.71 -7.40 -11.08
C ARG A 259 -3.97 -8.18 -11.49
N PHE A 260 -4.16 -9.39 -10.96
CA PHE A 260 -5.36 -10.17 -11.22
C PHE A 260 -6.62 -9.47 -10.70
N PHE A 261 -6.58 -8.97 -9.47
CA PHE A 261 -7.73 -8.31 -8.82
C PHE A 261 -7.85 -6.81 -9.14
N GLU A 262 -6.94 -6.22 -9.92
CA GLU A 262 -6.97 -4.80 -10.30
C GLU A 262 -8.16 -4.47 -11.21
N ASN A 263 -8.58 -5.42 -12.06
CA ASN A 263 -9.73 -5.28 -12.93
C ASN A 263 -10.58 -6.57 -12.88
N PRO A 264 -11.60 -6.63 -12.01
CA PRO A 264 -12.46 -7.80 -11.83
C PRO A 264 -13.14 -8.26 -13.13
N SER A 265 -13.55 -7.33 -14.01
CA SER A 265 -14.19 -7.67 -15.29
C SER A 265 -13.24 -8.40 -16.25
N LEU A 266 -11.96 -7.99 -16.31
CA LEU A 266 -10.95 -8.70 -17.09
C LEU A 266 -10.63 -10.07 -16.48
N ALA A 267 -10.57 -10.17 -15.15
CA ALA A 267 -10.37 -11.43 -14.45
C ALA A 267 -11.52 -12.41 -14.69
N SER A 268 -12.76 -11.94 -14.62
CA SER A 268 -13.97 -12.71 -14.96
C SER A 268 -13.91 -13.20 -16.41
N SER A 269 -13.60 -12.30 -17.35
CA SER A 269 -13.46 -12.66 -18.78
C SER A 269 -12.36 -13.70 -19.03
N ALA A 270 -11.26 -13.65 -18.27
CA ALA A 270 -10.15 -14.59 -18.42
C ALA A 270 -10.43 -15.97 -17.82
N THR A 271 -11.17 -16.00 -16.70
CA THR A 271 -11.41 -17.21 -15.90
C THR A 271 -12.79 -17.84 -16.10
N GLY A 272 -13.75 -17.11 -16.64
CA GLY A 272 -15.15 -17.51 -16.69
C GLY A 272 -15.86 -17.50 -15.33
N VAL A 273 -15.17 -17.10 -14.25
CA VAL A 273 -15.78 -16.95 -12.91
C VAL A 273 -16.59 -15.66 -12.89
N ASP A 274 -17.74 -15.69 -12.21
CA ASP A 274 -18.64 -14.56 -12.09
C ASP A 274 -17.92 -13.30 -11.56
N VAL A 275 -18.21 -12.15 -12.17
CA VAL A 275 -17.56 -10.88 -11.82
C VAL A 275 -17.88 -10.44 -10.40
N ASP A 276 -19.10 -10.68 -9.92
CA ASP A 276 -19.55 -10.29 -8.59
C ASP A 276 -18.76 -11.07 -7.51
N ILE A 277 -18.44 -12.35 -7.77
CA ILE A 277 -17.58 -13.15 -6.89
C ILE A 277 -16.19 -12.52 -6.77
N ILE A 278 -15.60 -12.12 -7.90
CA ILE A 278 -14.25 -11.54 -7.93
C ILE A 278 -14.24 -10.15 -7.26
N GLU A 279 -15.26 -9.33 -7.49
CA GLU A 279 -15.43 -8.02 -6.86
C GLU A 279 -15.54 -8.15 -5.35
N ARG A 280 -16.43 -9.02 -4.85
CA ARG A 280 -16.59 -9.26 -3.40
C ARG A 280 -15.30 -9.72 -2.74
N ILE A 281 -14.55 -10.63 -3.36
CA ILE A 281 -13.24 -11.07 -2.83
C ILE A 281 -12.24 -9.90 -2.79
N ASN A 282 -12.24 -9.06 -3.83
CA ASN A 282 -11.35 -7.90 -3.91
C ASN A 282 -11.69 -6.84 -2.84
N GLU A 283 -12.97 -6.63 -2.58
CA GLU A 283 -13.46 -5.73 -1.53
C GLU A 283 -13.20 -6.28 -0.13
N ALA A 284 -13.38 -7.59 0.06
CA ALA A 284 -13.15 -8.28 1.32
C ALA A 284 -11.67 -8.28 1.70
N VAL A 285 -10.73 -8.37 0.75
CA VAL A 285 -9.29 -8.40 1.01
C VAL A 285 -8.59 -7.22 0.32
N PRO A 286 -8.81 -5.97 0.80
CA PRO A 286 -8.31 -4.78 0.14
C PRO A 286 -6.78 -4.70 0.17
N TYR A 287 -6.21 -4.04 -0.83
CA TYR A 287 -4.80 -3.69 -0.81
C TYR A 287 -4.50 -2.69 0.31
N GLN A 288 -3.28 -2.75 0.87
CA GLN A 288 -2.88 -2.11 2.14
C GLN A 288 -3.15 -0.60 2.22
N ASP A 289 -3.31 0.09 1.09
CA ASP A 289 -3.45 1.55 1.02
C ASP A 289 -4.79 2.09 1.54
N ASN A 290 -5.79 1.23 1.83
CA ASN A 290 -7.14 1.65 2.27
C ASN A 290 -7.56 1.10 3.66
N LEU A 291 -6.61 0.82 4.55
CA LEU A 291 -6.88 0.09 5.79
C LEU A 291 -7.72 0.87 6.83
N HIS A 292 -7.69 2.21 6.81
CA HIS A 292 -8.31 3.03 7.86
C HIS A 292 -9.85 3.05 7.85
N PHE A 293 -10.51 2.65 6.75
CA PHE A 293 -11.97 2.81 6.62
C PHE A 293 -12.77 1.51 6.54
N ARG A 294 -12.12 0.33 6.40
CA ARG A 294 -12.83 -0.91 6.06
C ARG A 294 -12.79 -2.02 7.11
N LEU A 295 -11.99 -1.92 8.18
CA LEU A 295 -11.91 -2.99 9.19
C LEU A 295 -13.22 -3.20 9.98
N PHE A 296 -14.02 -2.15 10.15
CA PHE A 296 -15.32 -2.20 10.83
C PHE A 296 -16.38 -2.92 9.98
N TYR A 297 -16.40 -2.65 8.66
CA TYR A 297 -17.24 -3.39 7.70
C TYR A 297 -16.72 -4.81 7.46
N PHE A 298 -15.41 -5.01 7.52
CA PHE A 298 -14.76 -6.31 7.36
C PHE A 298 -15.32 -7.32 8.36
N LEU A 299 -15.29 -7.09 9.68
CA LEU A 299 -15.76 -8.14 10.61
C LEU A 299 -17.28 -8.41 10.55
N GLN A 300 -18.10 -7.41 10.20
CA GLN A 300 -19.56 -7.55 10.18
C GLN A 300 -20.08 -8.22 8.90
N TYR A 301 -19.39 -8.06 7.76
CA TYR A 301 -19.80 -8.59 6.46
C TYR A 301 -18.94 -9.76 5.96
N PHE A 302 -17.68 -9.87 6.39
CA PHE A 302 -16.73 -10.87 5.87
C PHE A 302 -17.17 -12.30 6.13
N TRP A 303 -17.80 -12.62 7.26
CA TRP A 303 -18.24 -13.99 7.52
C TRP A 303 -19.50 -14.36 6.73
N SER A 304 -20.49 -13.47 6.61
CA SER A 304 -21.70 -13.75 5.83
C SER A 304 -21.41 -13.73 4.33
N GLU A 305 -20.66 -12.73 3.83
CA GLU A 305 -20.38 -12.60 2.40
C GLU A 305 -19.36 -13.61 1.90
N ILE A 306 -18.34 -13.97 2.68
CA ILE A 306 -17.43 -15.06 2.28
C ILE A 306 -18.10 -16.40 2.45
N MET A 307 -18.97 -16.63 3.44
CA MET A 307 -19.75 -17.87 3.44
C MET A 307 -20.74 -17.88 2.30
N ASP A 308 -21.36 -16.78 1.89
CA ASP A 308 -22.24 -16.73 0.70
C ASP A 308 -21.44 -16.87 -0.61
N VAL A 309 -20.21 -16.35 -0.68
CA VAL A 309 -19.32 -16.49 -1.85
C VAL A 309 -18.71 -17.89 -1.90
N LEU A 310 -18.24 -18.42 -0.78
CA LEU A 310 -17.77 -19.80 -0.67
C LEU A 310 -18.94 -20.75 -0.87
N ASP A 311 -20.09 -20.52 -0.27
CA ASP A 311 -21.31 -21.30 -0.48
C ASP A 311 -21.82 -21.13 -1.89
N SER A 312 -21.71 -20.00 -2.58
CA SER A 312 -22.07 -19.92 -4.01
C SER A 312 -21.02 -20.59 -4.91
N ILE A 313 -19.74 -20.54 -4.59
CA ILE A 313 -18.67 -21.31 -5.25
C ILE A 313 -18.83 -22.81 -4.98
N PHE A 314 -19.20 -23.19 -3.75
CA PHE A 314 -19.41 -24.56 -3.29
C PHE A 314 -20.79 -25.09 -3.69
N PHE A 315 -21.84 -24.26 -3.78
CA PHE A 315 -23.21 -24.60 -4.23
C PHE A 315 -23.30 -24.66 -5.74
N SER A 316 -22.68 -23.72 -6.46
CA SER A 316 -22.53 -23.87 -7.91
C SER A 316 -21.75 -25.14 -8.22
N SER A 317 -20.78 -25.51 -7.37
CA SER A 317 -20.15 -26.83 -7.40
C SER A 317 -20.90 -27.94 -6.65
N LEU A 318 -22.04 -27.72 -5.97
CA LEU A 318 -22.88 -28.76 -5.33
C LEU A 318 -24.16 -29.12 -6.10
N GLN A 319 -24.73 -28.24 -6.94
CA GLN A 319 -25.67 -28.68 -8.01
C GLN A 319 -24.89 -29.50 -9.05
N PHE A 320 -23.78 -28.95 -9.51
CA PHE A 320 -22.43 -29.47 -9.33
C PHE A 320 -22.09 -30.89 -8.80
N ILE A 321 -22.68 -31.42 -7.71
CA ILE A 321 -22.23 -32.66 -7.02
C ILE A 321 -23.38 -33.60 -6.57
N PHE A 322 -24.61 -33.14 -6.28
CA PHE A 322 -25.72 -34.01 -5.83
C PHE A 322 -26.95 -33.94 -6.76
N PRO A 323 -27.61 -35.08 -7.07
CA PRO A 323 -28.93 -35.07 -7.70
C PRO A 323 -29.98 -34.50 -6.73
N SER A 324 -31.11 -33.99 -7.25
CA SER A 324 -32.22 -33.55 -6.39
C SER A 324 -32.76 -34.73 -5.59
N HIS A 325 -33.33 -34.45 -4.41
CA HIS A 325 -33.91 -35.49 -3.53
C HIS A 325 -34.99 -36.33 -4.25
N GLU A 326 -35.59 -35.81 -5.33
CA GLU A 326 -36.58 -36.50 -6.17
C GLU A 326 -35.96 -37.56 -7.11
N GLU A 327 -34.67 -37.48 -7.45
CA GLU A 327 -33.99 -38.47 -8.31
C GLU A 327 -33.48 -39.70 -7.54
N ILE A 328 -33.37 -39.59 -6.21
CA ILE A 328 -32.97 -40.71 -5.32
C ILE A 328 -34.15 -41.66 -5.09
N ASP A 329 -35.37 -41.13 -5.00
CA ASP A 329 -36.59 -41.93 -4.77
C ASP A 329 -37.11 -42.64 -6.03
N ALA A 330 -36.60 -42.30 -7.22
CA ALA A 330 -36.94 -42.99 -8.48
C ALA A 330 -36.09 -44.23 -8.77
N ASN A 331 -35.03 -44.46 -7.99
CA ASN A 331 -34.10 -45.59 -8.14
C ASN A 331 -33.97 -46.46 -6.87
N MET A 332 -34.91 -46.36 -5.93
CA MET A 332 -35.16 -47.35 -4.86
C MET A 332 -36.49 -48.04 -5.08
#